data_AF-A0A2N5ZR56-F1
#
_entry.id   AF-A0A2N5ZR56-F1
#
_cell.length_a   1.000
_cell.length_b   1.000
_cell.length_c   1.000
_cell.angle_alpha   90.00
_cell.angle_beta   90.00
_cell.angle_gamma   90.00
#
_symmetry.space_group_name_H-M   'P 1'
#
loop_
_entity.id
_entity.type
_entity.pdbx_description
1 polymer ?
#
loop_
_entity_poly.entity_id
_entity_poly.type
_entity_poly.pdbx_seq_one_letter_code
_entity_poly.pdbx_strand_id
1 'polypeptide(L)'
;MNALFYLKLYLLTIPVFFAIDLLWLGVVARSLYQKNLSHLLAPAVNWPAALAFYLVYIAGIILFAVRPALADPSVARAALWGALFGFF
;
A
#
# COMPACT_ATOMS: atom_id res chain seq x y z
N MET A 1 -17.21 1.85 -14.74
CA MET A 1 -16.82 2.42 -13.43
C MET A 1 -16.48 3.89 -13.65
N ASN A 2 -17.12 4.81 -12.93
CA ASN A 2 -16.97 6.25 -13.15
C ASN A 2 -15.97 6.87 -12.15
N ALA A 3 -15.57 8.13 -12.31
CA ALA A 3 -14.59 8.79 -11.44
C ALA A 3 -14.97 8.75 -9.94
N LEU A 4 -16.24 8.98 -9.61
CA LEU A 4 -16.78 8.87 -8.24
C LEU A 4 -16.59 7.48 -7.62
N PHE A 5 -16.63 6.42 -8.42
CA PHE A 5 -16.41 5.06 -7.94
C PHE A 5 -14.96 4.86 -7.49
N TYR A 6 -14.00 5.31 -8.31
CA TYR A 6 -12.59 5.23 -7.97
C TYR A 6 -12.22 6.14 -6.80
N LEU A 7 -12.83 7.32 -6.69
CA LEU A 7 -12.63 8.20 -5.53
C LEU A 7 -13.06 7.52 -4.22
N LYS A 8 -14.23 6.87 -4.20
CA LYS A 8 -14.69 6.10 -3.02
C LYS A 8 -13.73 4.97 -2.68
N LEU A 9 -13.29 4.20 -3.67
CA LEU A 9 -12.31 3.14 -3.47
C LEU A 9 -11.00 3.67 -2.89
N TYR A 10 -10.52 4.78 -3.43
CA TYR A 10 -9.29 5.42 -2.98
C TYR A 10 -9.39 5.84 -1.51
N LEU A 11 -10.46 6.55 -1.16
CA LEU A 11 -10.72 6.98 0.22
C LEU A 11 -10.88 5.81 1.20
N LEU A 12 -11.42 4.67 0.76
CA LEU A 12 -11.53 3.45 1.58
C LEU A 12 -10.20 2.70 1.70
N THR A 13 -9.38 2.70 0.65
CA THR A 13 -8.10 1.98 0.64
C THR A 13 -7.07 2.65 1.54
N ILE A 14 -7.08 3.99 1.63
CA ILE A 14 -6.20 4.78 2.51
C ILE A 14 -6.18 4.23 3.95
N PRO A 15 -7.28 4.27 4.73
CA PRO A 15 -7.24 3.88 6.14
C PRO A 15 -6.87 2.40 6.33
N VAL A 16 -7.31 1.53 5.42
CA VAL A 16 -6.97 0.09 5.49
C VAL A 16 -5.48 -0.13 5.26
N PHE A 17 -4.92 0.50 4.23
CA PHE A 17 -3.50 0.40 3.93
C PHE A 17 -2.64 0.97 5.07
N PHE A 18 -2.97 2.17 5.56
CA PHE A 18 -2.25 2.78 6.68
C PHE A 18 -2.34 1.95 7.96
N ALA A 19 -3.46 1.30 8.25
CA ALA A 19 -3.57 0.42 9.42
C ALA A 19 -2.62 -0.77 9.33
N ILE A 20 -2.53 -1.40 8.14
CA ILE A 20 -1.63 -2.52 7.89
C ILE A 20 -0.17 -2.06 7.94
N ASP A 21 0.13 -0.93 7.31
CA ASP A 21 1.49 -0.39 7.23
C ASP A 21 2.01 0.05 8.60
N LEU A 22 1.22 0.78 9.38
CA LEU A 22 1.61 1.19 10.74
C LEU A 22 1.80 -0.03 11.66
N LEU A 23 1.00 -1.09 11.51
CA LEU A 23 1.20 -2.34 12.24
C LEU A 23 2.52 -3.01 11.85
N TRP A 24 2.83 -3.04 10.56
CA TRP A 24 4.07 -3.60 10.04
C TRP A 24 5.29 -2.80 10.53
N LEU A 25 5.31 -1.48 10.31
CA LEU A 25 6.41 -0.60 10.69
C LEU A 25 6.60 -0.51 12.22
N GLY A 26 5.49 -0.44 12.96
CA GLY A 26 5.49 -0.20 14.39
C GLY A 26 5.77 -1.44 15.24
N VAL A 27 5.31 -2.61 14.79
CA VAL A 27 5.34 -3.85 15.59
C VAL A 27 6.20 -4.92 14.92
N VAL A 28 5.90 -5.28 13.67
CA VAL A 28 6.47 -6.47 13.04
C VAL A 28 7.93 -6.25 12.59
N ALA A 29 8.17 -5.18 11.83
CA ALA A 29 9.45 -4.90 11.21
C ALA A 29 10.34 -3.94 12.01
N ARG A 30 9.82 -3.35 13.10
CA ARG A 30 10.54 -2.34 13.89
C ARG A 30 11.94 -2.79 14.30
N SER A 31 12.06 -3.99 14.89
CA SER A 31 13.36 -4.53 15.31
C SER A 31 14.25 -4.92 14.12
N LEU A 32 13.66 -5.35 13.01
CA LEU A 32 14.40 -5.72 11.80
C LEU A 32 15.05 -4.49 11.17
N TYR A 33 14.30 -3.40 11.05
CA TYR A 33 14.78 -2.13 10.49
C TYR A 33 15.83 -1.49 11.37
N GLN A 34 15.63 -1.46 12.69
CA GLN A 34 16.64 -0.92 13.60
C GLN A 34 17.95 -1.72 13.59
N LYS A 35 17.89 -3.05 13.47
CA LYS A 35 19.08 -3.89 13.46
C LYS A 35 19.84 -3.84 12.14
N ASN A 36 19.14 -3.89 11.00
CA ASN A 36 19.77 -4.08 9.69
C ASN A 36 19.82 -2.82 8.83
N LEU A 37 18.91 -1.86 9.05
CA LEU A 37 18.76 -0.68 8.21
C LEU A 37 19.11 0.63 8.93
N SER A 38 19.51 0.60 10.20
CA SER A 38 19.80 1.81 10.99
C SER A 38 20.79 2.76 10.33
N HIS A 39 21.80 2.23 9.65
CA HIS A 39 22.81 3.00 8.93
C HIS A 39 22.34 3.56 7.57
N LEU A 40 21.20 3.08 7.04
CA LEU A 40 20.57 3.56 5.80
C LEU A 40 19.40 4.51 6.05
N LEU A 41 18.94 4.63 7.29
CA LEU A 41 17.84 5.52 7.64
C LEU A 41 18.29 6.98 7.50
N ALA A 42 17.52 7.75 6.74
CA ALA A 42 17.73 9.18 6.64
C ALA A 42 17.55 9.85 8.02
N PRO A 43 18.35 10.88 8.35
CA PRO A 43 18.25 11.58 9.62
C PRO A 43 16.92 12.32 9.80
N ALA A 44 16.22 12.63 8.70
CA ALA A 44 14.91 13.24 8.69
C ALA A 44 14.01 12.62 7.63
N VAL A 45 12.70 12.61 7.90
CA VAL A 45 11.69 12.11 6.96
C VAL A 45 11.50 13.12 5.82
N ASN A 46 11.63 12.64 4.58
CA ASN A 46 11.24 13.42 3.40
C ASN A 46 9.72 13.31 3.20
N TRP A 47 8.98 14.19 3.87
CA TRP A 47 7.51 14.18 3.85
C TRP A 47 6.90 14.30 2.44
N PRO A 48 7.38 15.19 1.54
CA PRO A 48 6.87 15.25 0.17
C PRO A 48 7.02 13.93 -0.59
N ALA A 49 8.21 13.31 -0.51
CA ALA A 49 8.46 12.05 -1.20
C ALA A 49 7.64 10.91 -0.60
N ALA A 50 7.53 10.85 0.73
CA ALA A 50 6.71 9.86 1.42
C ALA A 50 5.24 9.98 0.97
N LEU A 51 4.66 11.17 1.05
CA LEU A 51 3.26 11.37 0.67
C LEU A 51 3.02 11.02 -0.80
N ALA A 52 3.91 11.46 -1.71
CA ALA A 52 3.81 11.12 -3.13
C ALA A 52 3.86 9.60 -3.35
N PHE A 53 4.77 8.90 -2.67
CA PHE A 53 4.87 7.45 -2.72
C PHE A 53 3.57 6.78 -2.27
N TYR A 54 3.04 7.13 -1.09
CA TYR A 54 1.78 6.57 -0.58
C TYR A 54 0.62 6.79 -1.56
N LEU A 55 0.50 7.99 -2.11
CA LEU A 55 -0.60 8.31 -3.01
C LEU A 55 -0.54 7.49 -4.31
N VAL A 56 0.65 7.34 -4.90
CA VAL A 56 0.87 6.55 -6.11
C VAL A 56 0.72 5.05 -5.82
N TYR A 57 1.24 4.57 -4.70
CA TYR A 57 1.19 3.17 -4.32
C TYR A 57 -0.25 2.67 -4.15
N ILE A 58 -1.09 3.47 -3.47
CA ILE A 58 -2.52 3.16 -3.33
C ILE A 58 -3.23 3.12 -4.69
N ALA A 59 -2.88 3.99 -5.63
CA ALA A 59 -3.41 3.93 -6.99
C ALA A 59 -3.02 2.60 -7.68
N GLY A 60 -1.78 2.15 -7.51
CA GLY A 60 -1.31 0.84 -7.97
C GLY A 60 -2.12 -0.32 -7.39
N ILE A 61 -2.30 -0.35 -6.06
CA ILE A 61 -3.13 -1.37 -5.38
C ILE A 61 -4.53 -1.43 -6.00
N ILE A 62 -5.15 -0.28 -6.24
CA ILE A 62 -6.50 -0.21 -6.81
C ILE A 62 -6.52 -0.73 -8.25
N LEU A 63 -5.54 -0.36 -9.07
CA LEU A 63 -5.49 -0.75 -10.48
C LEU A 63 -5.21 -2.24 -10.67
N PHE A 64 -4.27 -2.80 -9.91
CA PHE A 64 -3.80 -4.17 -10.09
C PHE A 64 -4.55 -5.20 -9.24
N ALA A 65 -4.87 -4.89 -7.98
CA ALA A 65 -5.48 -5.86 -7.08
C ALA A 65 -7.00 -5.65 -6.93
N VAL A 66 -7.43 -4.44 -6.57
CA VAL A 66 -8.82 -4.21 -6.15
C VAL A 66 -9.79 -4.15 -7.33
N ARG A 67 -9.48 -3.37 -8.36
CA ARG A 67 -10.36 -3.21 -9.53
C ARG A 67 -10.61 -4.54 -10.25
N PRO A 68 -9.61 -5.38 -10.57
CA PRO A 68 -9.86 -6.66 -11.25
C PRO A 68 -10.68 -7.61 -10.39
N ALA A 69 -10.44 -7.62 -9.08
CA ALA A 69 -11.19 -8.45 -8.14
C ALA A 69 -12.64 -7.98 -7.91
N LEU A 70 -12.94 -6.70 -8.15
CA LEU A 70 -14.32 -6.18 -8.11
C LEU A 70 -15.07 -6.39 -9.43
N ALA A 71 -14.35 -6.41 -10.56
CA ALA A 71 -14.94 -6.68 -11.87
C ALA A 71 -15.35 -8.16 -12.01
N ASP A 72 -14.56 -9.06 -11.43
CA ASP A 72 -14.82 -10.49 -11.35
C ASP A 72 -14.60 -10.93 -9.88
N PRO A 73 -15.67 -10.90 -9.04
CA PRO A 73 -15.63 -11.09 -7.60
C PRO A 73 -14.82 -12.32 -7.15
N SER A 74 -13.54 -12.11 -6.84
CA SER A 74 -12.63 -13.18 -6.43
C SER A 74 -11.52 -12.66 -5.51
N VAL A 75 -11.54 -13.14 -4.27
CA VAL A 75 -10.50 -12.82 -3.27
C VAL A 75 -9.15 -13.43 -3.66
N ALA A 76 -9.15 -14.63 -4.25
CA ALA A 76 -7.94 -15.27 -4.74
C ALA A 76 -7.26 -14.43 -5.83
N ARG A 77 -8.06 -13.81 -6.71
CA ARG A 77 -7.57 -12.90 -7.75
C ARG A 77 -6.96 -11.64 -7.13
N ALA A 78 -7.63 -11.04 -6.14
CA ALA A 78 -7.08 -9.89 -5.41
C ALA A 78 -5.73 -10.22 -4.77
N ALA A 79 -5.64 -11.38 -4.10
CA ALA A 79 -4.42 -11.83 -3.43
C ALA A 79 -3.29 -12.08 -4.42
N LEU A 80 -3.55 -12.80 -5.53
CA LEU A 80 -2.54 -13.11 -6.53
C LEU A 80 -1.99 -11.84 -7.21
N TRP A 81 -2.88 -10.98 -7.73
CA TRP A 81 -2.44 -9.77 -8.41
C TRP A 81 -1.84 -8.74 -7.46
N GLY A 82 -2.31 -8.67 -6.22
CA GLY A 82 -1.70 -7.86 -5.17
C GLY A 82 -0.30 -8.36 -4.82
N ALA A 83 -0.11 -9.68 -4.69
CA ALA A 83 1.20 -10.28 -4.45
C ALA A 83 2.17 -10.04 -5.61
N LEU A 84 1.71 -10.18 -6.86
CA LEU A 84 2.52 -9.87 -8.04
C LEU A 84 2.90 -8.38 -8.08
N PHE A 85 1.96 -7.47 -7.79
CA PHE A 85 2.25 -6.03 -7.70
C PHE A 85 3.25 -5.68 -6.59
N GLY A 86 3.21 -6.40 -5.46
CA GLY A 86 4.20 -6.21 -4.39
C GLY A 86 5.55 -6.88 -4.64
N PHE A 87 5.60 -7.87 -5.54
CA PHE A 87 6.80 -8.63 -5.87
C PHE A 87 7.69 -7.93 -6.91
N PHE A 88 7.07 -7.30 -7.92
CA PHE A 88 7.77 -6.55 -8.97
C PHE A 88 7.95 -5.07 -8.61
#